data_AF-A0A9D1IFY5-F1
#
_entry.id   AF-A0A9D1IFY5-F1
#
_cell.length_a   1.000
_cell.length_b   1.000
_cell.length_c   1.000
_cell.angle_alpha   90.00
_cell.angle_beta   90.00
_cell.angle_gamma   90.00
#
_symmetry.space_group_name_H-M   'P 1'
#
loop_
_entity.id
_entity.type
_entity.pdbx_description
1 polymer ?
#
loop_
_entity_poly.entity_id
_entity_poly.type
_entity_poly.pdbx_seq_one_letter_code
_entity_poly.pdbx_strand_id
1 'polypeptide(L)'
;ANLVVTRAHNVPSGMIDGKSVKVHAALAQESVKTMERFVKIIKAFVVNKDRALEELSLDWTASQEIADRLMSEYGLPFRVGHHVASGMVSFARANGILPLTFPYSEMKRIYAETVQKEMPGLSTDCPMSEEEFKASLDPREILKRRRTEGSANHEEVSRMLAELTSEMAILKEQTTMLAAAIDQSMADLDSQFEPFLQTIETK
;
A
#
# COMPACT_ATOMS: atom_id res chain seq x y z
N ALA A 1 -21.28 7.18 -9.33
CA ALA A 1 -21.91 6.38 -10.40
C ALA A 1 -23.44 6.34 -10.26
N ASN A 2 -23.99 5.86 -9.13
CA ASN A 2 -25.45 5.68 -8.97
C ASN A 2 -26.31 6.93 -9.27
N LEU A 3 -25.93 8.11 -8.81
CA LEU A 3 -26.71 9.34 -9.04
C LEU A 3 -26.83 9.73 -10.54
N VAL A 4 -25.84 9.42 -11.37
CA VAL A 4 -25.90 9.71 -12.82
C VAL A 4 -26.80 8.68 -13.50
N VAL A 5 -26.68 7.40 -13.15
CA VAL A 5 -27.52 6.32 -13.67
C VAL A 5 -28.97 6.52 -13.28
N THR A 6 -29.27 6.89 -12.04
CA THR A 6 -30.64 7.15 -11.56
C THR A 6 -31.26 8.37 -12.22
N ARG A 7 -30.50 9.44 -12.49
CA ARG A 7 -31.02 10.62 -13.22
C ARG A 7 -31.30 10.35 -14.70
N ALA A 8 -30.60 9.39 -15.30
CA ALA A 8 -30.85 8.94 -16.66
C ALA A 8 -31.92 7.83 -16.72
N HIS A 9 -32.29 7.24 -15.57
CA HIS A 9 -33.25 6.17 -15.51
C HIS A 9 -34.65 6.69 -15.86
N ASN A 10 -35.35 5.94 -16.73
CA ASN A 10 -36.70 6.26 -17.18
C ASN A 10 -36.85 7.65 -17.85
N VAL A 11 -35.78 8.17 -18.46
CA VAL A 11 -35.81 9.37 -19.29
C VAL A 11 -36.00 8.95 -20.76
N PRO A 12 -37.13 9.30 -21.41
CA PRO A 12 -37.34 9.00 -22.83
C PRO A 12 -36.26 9.64 -23.72
N SER A 13 -35.99 9.01 -24.87
CA SER A 13 -35.08 9.58 -25.86
C SER A 13 -35.52 10.99 -26.27
N GLY A 14 -34.58 11.92 -26.40
CA GLY A 14 -34.84 13.33 -26.71
C GLY A 14 -35.00 14.26 -25.50
N MET A 15 -35.23 13.74 -24.29
CA MET A 15 -35.35 14.56 -23.08
C MET A 15 -33.98 14.98 -22.51
N ILE A 16 -33.93 16.13 -21.83
CA ILE A 16 -32.69 16.80 -21.36
C ILE A 16 -32.45 16.69 -19.85
N ASP A 17 -33.39 16.11 -19.10
CA ASP A 17 -33.41 16.07 -17.63
C ASP A 17 -32.14 15.48 -17.02
N GLY A 18 -31.56 14.45 -17.66
CA GLY A 18 -30.29 13.83 -17.26
C GLY A 18 -29.03 14.51 -17.80
N LYS A 19 -29.15 15.58 -18.61
CA LYS A 19 -28.07 16.15 -19.44
C LYS A 19 -27.65 17.56 -19.02
N SER A 20 -27.97 17.98 -17.80
CA SER A 20 -27.61 19.33 -17.31
C SER A 20 -26.09 19.52 -17.27
N VAL A 21 -25.56 20.31 -18.22
CA VAL A 21 -24.14 20.67 -18.31
C VAL A 21 -23.67 21.32 -17.01
N LYS A 22 -24.46 22.23 -16.43
CA LYS A 22 -24.14 22.91 -15.17
C LYS A 22 -23.90 21.92 -14.03
N VAL A 23 -24.81 20.94 -13.85
CA VAL A 23 -24.70 19.98 -12.74
C VAL A 23 -23.52 19.03 -12.94
N HIS A 24 -23.30 18.55 -14.18
CA HIS A 24 -22.20 17.64 -14.46
C HIS A 24 -20.83 18.33 -14.37
N ALA A 25 -20.72 19.57 -14.87
CA ALA A 25 -19.51 20.38 -14.72
C ALA A 25 -19.20 20.67 -13.25
N ALA A 26 -20.20 21.00 -12.44
CA ALA A 26 -20.00 21.21 -11.01
C ALA A 26 -19.49 19.94 -10.30
N LEU A 27 -20.03 18.76 -10.63
CA LEU A 27 -19.55 17.49 -10.07
C LEU A 27 -18.10 17.19 -10.44
N ALA A 28 -17.71 17.43 -11.71
CA ALA A 28 -16.34 17.27 -12.15
C ALA A 28 -15.39 18.23 -11.41
N GLN A 29 -15.76 19.51 -11.29
CA GLN A 29 -14.98 20.52 -10.57
C GLN A 29 -14.79 20.17 -9.09
N GLU A 30 -15.84 19.73 -8.40
CA GLU A 30 -15.73 19.32 -6.99
C GLU A 30 -14.87 18.07 -6.82
N SER A 31 -14.89 17.16 -7.80
CA SER A 31 -14.02 15.98 -7.80
C SER A 31 -12.54 16.38 -7.92
N VAL A 32 -12.21 17.31 -8.83
CA VAL A 32 -10.86 17.89 -8.97
C VAL A 32 -10.43 18.55 -7.67
N LYS A 33 -11.25 19.45 -7.10
CA LYS A 33 -10.95 20.12 -5.82
C LYS A 33 -10.70 19.13 -4.68
N THR A 34 -11.45 18.03 -4.64
CA THR A 34 -11.26 16.98 -3.65
C THR A 34 -9.89 16.33 -3.80
N MET A 35 -9.48 15.99 -5.02
CA MET A 35 -8.16 15.42 -5.30
C MET A 35 -7.03 16.42 -4.97
N GLU A 36 -7.17 17.69 -5.34
CA GLU A 36 -6.19 18.74 -5.01
C GLU A 36 -6.00 18.89 -3.50
N ARG A 37 -7.10 18.92 -2.74
CA ARG A 37 -7.06 18.99 -1.27
C ARG A 37 -6.41 17.74 -0.68
N PHE A 38 -6.71 16.57 -1.22
CA PHE A 38 -6.11 15.32 -0.75
C PHE A 38 -4.61 15.28 -1.02
N VAL A 39 -4.15 15.70 -2.20
CA VAL A 39 -2.72 15.85 -2.51
C VAL A 39 -2.06 16.83 -1.55
N LYS A 40 -2.72 17.94 -1.20
CA LYS A 40 -2.21 18.89 -0.20
C LYS A 40 -2.05 18.24 1.18
N ILE A 41 -3.00 17.41 1.60
CA ILE A 41 -2.92 16.67 2.87
C ILE A 41 -1.73 15.70 2.84
N ILE A 42 -1.58 14.89 1.80
CA ILE A 42 -0.47 13.93 1.68
C ILE A 42 0.88 14.66 1.70
N LYS A 43 1.01 15.78 0.98
CA LYS A 43 2.24 16.58 0.95
C LYS A 43 2.58 17.22 2.30
N ALA A 44 1.59 17.48 3.13
CA ALA A 44 1.76 18.05 4.47
C ALA A 44 1.98 16.97 5.55
N PHE A 45 1.82 15.69 5.22
CA PHE A 45 1.92 14.60 6.16
C PHE A 45 3.38 14.40 6.60
N VAL A 46 3.64 14.50 7.91
CA VAL A 46 4.96 14.31 8.50
C VAL A 46 4.93 13.05 9.37
N VAL A 47 5.79 12.09 9.03
CA VAL A 47 5.92 10.83 9.79
C VAL A 47 6.95 10.99 10.90
N ASN A 48 6.54 10.79 12.14
CA ASN A 48 7.46 10.60 13.26
C ASN A 48 8.04 9.18 13.19
N LYS A 49 9.24 9.05 12.62
CA LYS A 49 9.91 7.76 12.40
C LYS A 49 10.22 7.03 13.70
N ASP A 50 10.64 7.75 14.73
CA ASP A 50 11.02 7.17 16.01
C ASP A 50 9.78 6.63 16.74
N ARG A 51 8.68 7.40 16.76
CA ARG A 51 7.42 6.90 17.33
C ARG A 51 6.87 5.71 16.54
N ALA A 52 6.93 5.72 15.21
CA ALA A 52 6.47 4.60 14.40
C ALA A 52 7.26 3.32 14.69
N LEU A 53 8.58 3.42 14.85
CA LEU A 53 9.41 2.29 15.24
C LEU A 53 9.13 1.83 16.67
N GLU A 54 8.93 2.76 17.59
CA GLU A 54 8.56 2.47 18.97
C GLU A 54 7.26 1.64 19.01
N GLU A 55 6.21 2.05 18.29
CA GLU A 55 4.94 1.30 18.19
C GLU A 55 5.16 -0.13 17.70
N LEU A 56 5.99 -0.33 16.66
CA LEU A 56 6.33 -1.66 16.17
C LEU A 56 7.12 -2.49 17.19
N SER A 57 7.90 -1.83 18.04
CA SER A 57 8.71 -2.47 19.07
C SER A 57 7.93 -2.76 20.37
N LEU A 58 6.75 -2.14 20.54
CA LEU A 58 5.87 -2.32 21.70
C LEU A 58 4.95 -3.53 21.56
N ASP A 59 4.78 -4.05 20.34
CA ASP A 59 3.85 -5.14 20.06
C ASP A 59 4.50 -6.33 19.32
N TRP A 60 3.81 -7.46 19.32
CA TRP A 60 4.30 -8.75 18.83
C TRP A 60 4.10 -8.96 17.33
N THR A 61 4.27 -7.89 16.53
CA THR A 61 4.15 -7.92 15.06
C THR A 61 5.22 -8.82 14.42
N ALA A 62 6.33 -9.06 15.13
CA ALA A 62 7.44 -9.91 14.71
C ALA A 62 7.18 -11.43 14.87
N SER A 63 6.12 -11.84 15.57
CA SER A 63 5.88 -13.26 15.90
C SER A 63 5.78 -14.17 14.67
N GLN A 64 5.22 -13.68 13.56
CA GLN A 64 5.16 -14.42 12.30
C GLN A 64 6.56 -14.70 11.72
N GLU A 65 7.50 -13.75 11.84
CA GLU A 65 8.86 -13.92 11.31
C GLU A 65 9.59 -15.08 11.99
N ILE A 66 9.37 -15.29 13.30
CA ILE A 66 9.96 -16.43 14.03
C ILE A 66 9.47 -17.75 13.42
N ALA A 67 8.16 -17.89 13.21
CA ALA A 67 7.58 -19.08 12.62
C ALA A 67 8.06 -19.31 11.18
N ASP A 68 8.11 -18.24 10.37
CA ASP A 68 8.58 -18.26 9.00
C ASP A 68 10.04 -18.76 8.91
N ARG A 69 10.93 -18.27 9.79
CA ARG A 69 12.35 -18.69 9.80
C ARG A 69 12.54 -20.11 10.32
N LEU A 70 11.85 -20.49 11.40
CA LEU A 70 11.86 -21.87 11.90
C LEU A 70 11.49 -22.86 10.81
N MET A 71 10.52 -22.51 9.97
CA MET A 71 10.12 -23.32 8.82
C MET A 71 11.11 -23.27 7.67
N SER A 72 11.40 -22.07 7.16
CA SER A 72 12.14 -21.91 5.89
C SER A 72 13.64 -22.20 6.03
N GLU A 73 14.25 -21.87 7.17
CA GLU A 73 15.69 -22.02 7.40
C GLU A 73 16.03 -23.34 8.10
N TYR A 74 15.14 -23.87 8.95
CA TYR A 74 15.41 -25.06 9.78
C TYR A 74 14.45 -26.24 9.55
N GLY A 75 13.50 -26.11 8.62
CA GLY A 75 12.62 -27.21 8.20
C GLY A 75 11.56 -27.62 9.23
N LEU A 76 11.31 -26.82 10.27
CA LEU A 76 10.25 -27.09 11.24
C LEU A 76 8.87 -26.90 10.56
N PRO A 77 7.91 -27.82 10.71
CA PRO A 77 6.58 -27.61 10.15
C PRO A 77 5.97 -26.28 10.64
N PHE A 78 5.42 -25.49 9.72
CA PHE A 78 4.90 -24.14 10.01
C PHE A 78 4.00 -24.09 11.25
N ARG A 79 3.10 -25.06 11.39
CA ARG A 79 2.18 -25.15 12.54
C ARG A 79 2.93 -25.20 13.87
N VAL A 80 3.99 -25.99 13.94
CA VAL A 80 4.82 -26.14 15.15
C VAL A 80 5.59 -24.85 15.40
N GLY A 81 6.19 -24.26 14.36
CA GLY A 81 6.84 -22.94 14.47
C GLY A 81 5.90 -21.83 14.92
N HIS A 82 4.64 -21.85 14.46
CA HIS A 82 3.59 -20.93 14.88
C HIS A 82 3.20 -21.14 16.34
N HIS A 83 3.14 -22.38 16.83
CA HIS A 83 2.90 -22.66 18.26
C HIS A 83 4.07 -22.21 19.14
N VAL A 84 5.32 -22.35 18.69
CA VAL A 84 6.48 -21.78 19.38
C VAL A 84 6.34 -20.25 19.50
N ALA A 85 6.08 -19.57 18.38
CA ALA A 85 5.88 -18.12 18.37
C ALA A 85 4.69 -17.69 19.25
N SER A 86 3.57 -18.42 19.22
CA SER A 86 2.40 -18.14 20.07
C SER A 86 2.69 -18.36 21.56
N GLY A 87 3.43 -19.42 21.91
CA GLY A 87 3.89 -19.68 23.27
C GLY A 87 4.78 -18.56 23.80
N MET A 88 5.69 -18.06 22.96
CA MET A 88 6.51 -16.89 23.28
C MET A 88 5.68 -15.64 23.55
N VAL A 89 4.74 -15.30 22.65
CA VAL A 89 3.87 -14.12 22.81
C VAL A 89 3.05 -14.24 24.11
N SER A 90 2.52 -15.44 24.39
CA SER A 90 1.75 -15.71 25.61
C SER A 90 2.60 -15.50 26.87
N PHE A 91 3.81 -16.07 26.89
CA PHE A 91 4.76 -15.87 28.00
C PHE A 91 5.13 -14.40 28.17
N ALA A 92 5.45 -13.72 27.08
CA ALA A 92 5.84 -12.32 27.12
C ALA A 92 4.73 -11.41 27.67
N ARG A 93 3.49 -11.61 27.20
CA ARG A 93 2.32 -10.85 27.68
C ARG A 93 2.07 -11.08 29.17
N ALA A 94 2.18 -12.31 29.63
CA ALA A 94 2.00 -12.65 31.04
C ALA A 94 3.07 -12.00 31.94
N ASN A 95 4.25 -11.69 31.41
CA ASN A 95 5.39 -11.16 32.16
C ASN A 95 5.74 -9.70 31.81
N GLY A 96 4.94 -9.01 30.98
CA GLY A 96 5.20 -7.63 30.57
C GLY A 96 6.50 -7.44 29.77
N ILE A 97 6.92 -8.46 29.02
CA ILE A 97 8.16 -8.46 28.24
C ILE A 97 7.89 -7.90 26.84
N LEU A 98 8.77 -7.00 26.38
CA LEU A 98 8.73 -6.47 25.01
C LEU A 98 9.54 -7.35 24.05
N PRO A 99 9.19 -7.39 22.75
CA PRO A 99 9.88 -8.18 21.72
C PRO A 99 11.41 -8.13 21.81
N LEU A 100 12.00 -6.93 21.70
CA LEU A 100 13.46 -6.75 21.68
C LEU A 100 14.16 -7.09 23.01
N THR A 101 13.40 -7.25 24.09
CA THR A 101 13.90 -7.61 25.43
C THR A 101 13.63 -9.06 25.80
N PHE A 102 13.08 -9.86 24.89
CA PHE A 102 12.70 -11.24 25.18
C PHE A 102 13.94 -12.10 25.48
N PRO A 103 13.99 -12.81 26.63
CA PRO A 103 15.13 -13.65 26.96
C PRO A 103 15.26 -14.84 26.00
N TYR A 104 16.42 -14.98 25.37
CA TYR A 104 16.68 -16.11 24.46
C TYR A 104 16.62 -17.48 25.17
N SER A 105 16.93 -17.54 26.47
CA SER A 105 16.73 -18.75 27.28
C SER A 105 15.27 -19.22 27.30
N GLU A 106 14.31 -18.29 27.34
CA GLU A 106 12.88 -18.62 27.32
C GLU A 106 12.45 -19.09 25.93
N MET A 107 13.05 -18.55 24.86
CA MET A 107 12.80 -19.03 23.50
C MET A 107 13.22 -20.49 23.37
N LYS A 108 14.44 -20.83 23.85
CA LYS A 108 14.91 -22.22 23.86
C LYS A 108 14.00 -23.15 24.67
N ARG A 109 13.55 -22.71 25.85
CA ARG A 109 12.63 -23.48 26.70
C ARG A 109 11.30 -23.74 26.00
N ILE A 110 10.68 -22.70 25.44
CA ILE A 110 9.38 -22.80 24.75
C ILE A 110 9.50 -23.67 23.51
N TYR A 111 10.57 -23.51 22.71
CA TYR A 111 10.86 -24.37 21.57
C TYR A 111 10.93 -25.85 21.99
N ALA A 112 11.73 -26.16 23.01
CA ALA A 112 11.90 -27.52 23.50
C ALA A 112 10.58 -28.13 23.97
N GLU A 113 9.78 -27.38 24.75
CA GLU A 113 8.46 -27.82 25.24
C GLU A 113 7.48 -28.09 24.09
N THR A 114 7.40 -27.20 23.11
CA THR A 114 6.52 -27.35 21.95
C THR A 114 6.94 -28.54 21.09
N VAL A 115 8.22 -28.67 20.76
CA VAL A 115 8.74 -29.76 19.92
C VAL A 115 8.59 -31.11 20.62
N GLN A 116 8.89 -31.20 21.92
CA GLN A 116 8.71 -32.42 22.70
C GLN A 116 7.25 -32.91 22.70
N LYS A 117 6.30 -31.97 22.73
CA LYS A 117 4.86 -32.25 22.75
C LYS A 117 4.32 -32.64 21.37
N GLU A 118 4.73 -31.95 20.31
CA GLU A 118 4.11 -32.05 18.99
C GLU A 118 4.90 -32.91 17.99
N MET A 119 6.20 -33.08 18.22
CA MET A 119 7.13 -33.83 17.37
C MET A 119 8.05 -34.72 18.21
N PRO A 120 7.50 -35.71 18.95
CA PRO A 120 8.29 -36.58 19.79
C PRO A 120 9.35 -37.34 18.97
N GLY A 121 10.60 -37.31 19.44
CA GLY A 121 11.75 -37.93 18.77
C GLY A 121 12.55 -36.98 17.87
N LEU A 122 12.08 -35.74 17.66
CA LEU A 122 12.90 -34.67 17.07
C LEU A 122 13.80 -34.04 18.15
N SER A 123 14.93 -33.46 17.72
CA SER A 123 15.80 -32.69 18.62
C SER A 123 15.03 -31.51 19.23
N THR A 124 15.14 -31.38 20.55
CA THR A 124 14.58 -30.26 21.33
C THR A 124 15.54 -29.09 21.46
N ASP A 125 16.75 -29.20 20.91
CA ASP A 125 17.69 -28.09 20.82
C ASP A 125 17.17 -27.06 19.79
N CYS A 126 17.03 -25.81 20.24
CA CYS A 126 16.59 -24.73 19.35
C CYS A 126 17.67 -24.47 18.28
N PRO A 127 17.35 -24.63 16.98
CA PRO A 127 18.36 -24.54 15.93
C PRO A 127 18.70 -23.09 15.56
N MET A 128 17.86 -22.12 15.93
CA MET A 128 18.05 -20.70 15.69
C MET A 128 18.96 -20.08 16.76
N SER A 129 20.06 -19.44 16.37
CA SER A 129 20.98 -18.74 17.28
C SER A 129 20.34 -17.53 17.98
N GLU A 130 21.02 -17.00 19.01
CA GLU A 130 20.53 -15.81 19.71
C GLU A 130 20.52 -14.57 18.80
N GLU A 131 21.52 -14.46 17.91
CA GLU A 131 21.64 -13.38 16.94
C GLU A 131 20.52 -13.44 15.91
N GLU A 132 20.24 -14.63 15.35
CA GLU A 132 19.15 -14.84 14.40
C GLU A 132 17.79 -14.58 15.05
N PHE A 133 17.63 -15.00 16.31
CA PHE A 133 16.44 -14.76 17.10
C PHE A 133 16.21 -13.26 17.31
N LYS A 134 17.22 -12.50 17.76
CA LYS A 134 17.13 -11.04 17.91
C LYS A 134 16.82 -10.35 16.57
N ALA A 135 17.44 -10.80 15.48
CA ALA A 135 17.15 -10.30 14.14
C ALA A 135 15.75 -10.67 13.63
N SER A 136 15.10 -11.70 14.18
CA SER A 136 13.69 -12.02 13.85
C SER A 136 12.70 -11.10 14.55
N LEU A 137 13.15 -10.40 15.59
CA LEU A 137 12.35 -9.45 16.37
C LEU A 137 12.53 -7.98 15.95
N ASP A 138 13.58 -7.65 15.19
CA ASP A 138 13.82 -6.29 14.69
C ASP A 138 12.96 -6.00 13.43
N PRO A 139 12.05 -5.01 13.47
CA PRO A 139 11.23 -4.63 12.31
C PRO A 139 12.03 -4.29 11.05
N ARG A 140 13.24 -3.76 11.19
CA ARG A 140 14.10 -3.42 10.05
C ARG A 140 14.63 -4.68 9.36
N GLU A 141 15.03 -5.67 10.14
CA GLU A 141 15.53 -6.94 9.62
C GLU A 141 14.40 -7.76 9.00
N ILE A 142 13.20 -7.71 9.59
CA ILE A 142 11.99 -8.28 8.99
C ILE A 142 11.76 -7.68 7.60
N LEU A 143 11.74 -6.35 7.47
CA LEU A 143 11.52 -5.69 6.18
C LEU A 143 12.59 -6.06 5.14
N LYS A 144 13.87 -6.11 5.51
CA LYS A 144 14.96 -6.52 4.60
C LYS A 144 14.81 -7.96 4.08
N ARG A 145 14.19 -8.84 4.86
CA ARG A 145 13.99 -10.25 4.50
C ARG A 145 12.76 -10.52 3.66
N ARG A 146 11.76 -9.64 3.67
CA ARG A 146 10.55 -9.77 2.84
C ARG A 146 10.87 -9.50 1.38
N ARG A 147 11.49 -10.46 0.67
CA ARG A 147 12.01 -10.31 -0.71
C ARG A 147 11.03 -10.70 -1.83
N THR A 148 9.74 -10.79 -1.53
CA THR A 148 8.72 -11.11 -2.53
C THR A 148 8.36 -9.87 -3.35
N GLU A 149 7.88 -10.09 -4.57
CA GLU A 149 7.26 -9.04 -5.39
C GLU A 149 6.12 -8.36 -4.62
N GLY A 150 6.01 -7.03 -4.73
CA GLY A 150 5.03 -6.21 -4.01
C GLY A 150 5.29 -6.03 -2.51
N SER A 151 6.42 -6.51 -1.99
CA SER A 151 6.78 -6.34 -0.58
C SER A 151 7.18 -4.91 -0.22
N ALA A 152 7.19 -4.63 1.09
CA ALA A 152 7.66 -3.37 1.65
C ALA A 152 9.19 -3.28 1.82
N ASN A 153 9.96 -4.21 1.24
CA ASN A 153 11.42 -4.11 1.29
C ASN A 153 11.92 -2.95 0.43
N HIS A 154 13.12 -2.45 0.74
CA HIS A 154 13.67 -1.27 0.08
C HIS A 154 13.89 -1.44 -1.43
N GLU A 155 14.38 -2.60 -1.87
CA GLU A 155 14.66 -2.88 -3.28
C GLU A 155 13.37 -2.94 -4.09
N GLU A 156 12.35 -3.62 -3.56
CA GLU A 156 11.05 -3.79 -4.22
C GLU A 156 10.25 -2.49 -4.25
N VAL A 157 10.24 -1.73 -3.16
CA VAL A 157 9.63 -0.38 -3.15
C VAL A 157 10.33 0.53 -4.16
N SER A 158 11.65 0.48 -4.26
CA SER A 158 12.40 1.27 -5.24
C SER A 158 12.06 0.87 -6.68
N ARG A 159 11.93 -0.43 -6.95
CA ARG A 159 11.48 -0.97 -8.24
C ARG A 159 10.09 -0.47 -8.60
N MET A 160 9.10 -0.63 -7.70
CA MET A 160 7.72 -0.19 -7.91
C MET A 160 7.62 1.33 -8.12
N LEU A 161 8.41 2.13 -7.38
CA LEU A 161 8.44 3.58 -7.57
C LEU A 161 9.00 3.99 -8.93
N ALA A 162 10.04 3.29 -9.42
CA ALA A 162 10.59 3.55 -10.75
C ALA A 162 9.57 3.23 -11.85
N GLU A 163 8.88 2.10 -11.73
CA GLU A 163 7.81 1.68 -12.64
C GLU A 163 6.67 2.72 -12.68
N LEU A 164 6.11 3.08 -11.51
CA LEU A 164 5.05 4.09 -11.40
C LEU A 164 5.50 5.47 -11.93
N THR A 165 6.77 5.84 -11.73
CA THR A 165 7.31 7.11 -12.24
C THR A 165 7.34 7.12 -13.77
N SER A 166 7.73 6.00 -14.39
CA SER A 166 7.74 5.83 -15.83
C SER A 166 6.32 5.87 -16.42
N GLU A 167 5.39 5.14 -15.83
CA GLU A 167 3.98 5.15 -16.24
C GLU A 167 3.37 6.56 -16.13
N MET A 168 3.64 7.26 -15.03
CA MET A 168 3.16 8.63 -14.84
C MET A 168 3.74 9.60 -15.87
N ALA A 169 4.99 9.41 -16.31
CA ALA A 169 5.59 10.24 -17.35
C ALA A 169 4.84 10.07 -18.69
N ILE A 170 4.57 8.82 -19.09
CA ILE A 170 3.81 8.51 -20.30
C ILE A 170 2.41 9.12 -20.25
N LEU A 171 1.69 8.95 -19.14
CA LEU A 171 0.34 9.50 -18.98
C LEU A 171 0.33 11.03 -19.06
N LYS A 172 1.34 11.72 -18.51
CA LYS A 172 1.48 13.18 -18.60
C LYS A 172 1.72 13.64 -20.03
N GLU A 173 2.59 12.94 -20.76
CA GLU A 173 2.87 13.25 -22.16
C GLU A 173 1.62 13.08 -23.01
N GLN A 174 0.93 11.95 -22.89
CA GLN A 174 -0.33 11.68 -23.58
C GLN A 174 -1.39 12.75 -23.29
N THR A 175 -1.55 13.13 -22.03
CA THR A 175 -2.50 14.18 -21.62
C THR A 175 -2.15 15.53 -22.24
N THR A 176 -0.85 15.87 -22.29
CA THR A 176 -0.36 17.13 -22.86
C THR A 176 -0.58 17.17 -24.38
N MET A 177 -0.28 16.08 -25.07
CA MET A 177 -0.52 15.96 -26.52
C MET A 177 -2.01 16.08 -26.86
N LEU A 178 -2.88 15.43 -26.07
CA LEU A 178 -4.32 15.51 -26.28
C LEU A 178 -4.84 16.95 -26.08
N ALA A 179 -4.38 17.65 -25.05
CA ALA A 179 -4.74 19.04 -24.82
C ALA A 179 -4.29 19.93 -26.00
N ALA A 180 -3.06 19.79 -26.46
CA ALA A 180 -2.54 20.54 -27.61
C ALA A 180 -3.31 20.26 -28.90
N ALA A 181 -3.72 19.02 -29.14
CA ALA A 181 -4.53 18.66 -30.30
C ALA A 181 -5.92 19.31 -30.26
N ILE A 182 -6.54 19.41 -29.08
CA ILE A 182 -7.82 20.10 -28.89
C ILE A 182 -7.64 21.60 -29.16
N ASP A 183 -6.62 22.23 -28.57
CA ASP A 183 -6.36 23.66 -28.76
C ASP A 183 -6.10 24.01 -30.23
N GLN A 184 -5.33 23.17 -30.94
CA GLN A 184 -5.09 23.35 -32.38
C GLN A 184 -6.38 23.22 -33.19
N SER A 185 -7.20 22.21 -32.89
CA SER A 185 -8.48 22.00 -33.61
C SER A 185 -9.45 23.17 -33.39
N MET A 186 -9.46 23.77 -32.20
CA MET A 186 -10.25 24.96 -31.91
C MET A 186 -9.73 26.18 -32.69
N ALA A 187 -8.42 26.40 -32.73
CA ALA A 187 -7.82 27.49 -33.49
C ALA A 187 -8.05 27.35 -35.01
N ASP A 188 -7.98 26.13 -35.53
CA ASP A 188 -8.26 25.83 -36.94
C ASP A 188 -9.74 26.09 -37.26
N LEU A 189 -10.65 25.77 -36.34
CA LEU A 189 -12.08 26.07 -36.48
C LEU A 189 -12.32 27.59 -36.52
N ASP A 190 -11.74 28.33 -35.58
CA ASP A 190 -11.86 29.78 -35.53
C ASP A 190 -11.35 30.42 -36.83
N SER A 191 -10.19 29.99 -37.32
CA SER A 191 -9.61 30.47 -38.59
C SER A 191 -10.50 30.18 -39.80
N GLN A 192 -11.21 29.04 -39.81
CA GLN A 192 -12.11 28.70 -40.91
C GLN A 192 -13.41 29.51 -40.89
N PHE A 193 -13.85 29.96 -39.71
CA PHE A 193 -15.06 30.77 -39.55
C PHE A 193 -14.84 32.27 -39.79
N GLU A 194 -13.60 32.76 -39.63
CA GLU A 194 -13.22 34.17 -39.77
C GLU A 194 -13.77 34.85 -41.05
N PRO A 195 -13.69 34.25 -42.26
CA PRO A 195 -14.21 34.89 -43.49
C PRO A 195 -15.73 35.11 -43.46
N PHE A 196 -16.48 34.29 -42.75
CA PHE A 196 -17.94 34.37 -42.67
C PHE A 196 -18.42 35.45 -41.70
N LEU A 197 -17.59 35.83 -40.71
CA LEU A 197 -17.89 36.89 -39.76
C LEU A 197 -17.74 38.28 -40.41
N GLN A 198 -16.69 38.47 -41.23
CA GLN A 198 -16.43 39.74 -41.93
C GLN A 198 -17.49 40.09 -42.99
N THR A 199 -18.16 39.07 -43.54
CA THR A 199 -19.22 39.23 -44.56
C THR A 199 -20.53 39.76 -43.95
N ILE A 200 -20.72 39.67 -42.63
CA ILE A 200 -21.92 40.14 -41.91
C ILE A 200 -21.80 41.62 -41.53
N GLU A 201 -20.59 42.14 -41.31
CA GLU A 201 -20.37 43.55 -40.94
C GLU A 201 -20.35 44.53 -42.14
N THR A 202 -20.32 44.01 -43.37
CA THR A 202 -20.29 44.81 -44.62
C THR A 202 -21.66 44.92 -45.33
N LYS A 203 -22.74 44.50 -44.68
CA LYS A 203 -24.14 44.73 -45.08
C LYS A 203 -24.91 45.50 -44.02
#